data_AF-A0A6A7LLZ2-F1
#
_entry.id   AF-A0A6A7LLZ2-F1
#
_cell.length_a   1.000
_cell.length_b   1.000
_cell.length_c   1.000
_cell.angle_alpha   90.00
_cell.angle_beta   90.00
_cell.angle_gamma   90.00
#
_symmetry.space_group_name_H-M   'P 1'
#
loop_
_entity.id
_entity.type
_entity.pdbx_description
1 polymer ?
#
loop_
_entity_poly.entity_id
_entity_poly.type
_entity_poly.pdbx_seq_one_letter_code
_entity_poly.pdbx_strand_id
1 'polypeptide(L)'
;MHSSLIGKIQKAHLYAEEPDRIEVREFSARFRGEHDSYVVAYRDGHWSCTCSFFPQWGVCSHTMATQRVLGEIAPRDEARADAARVTATA
;
A
#
# COMPACT_ATOMS: atom_id res chain seq x y z
N MET A 1 -33.43 -9.02 16.69
CA MET A 1 -32.35 -8.04 16.98
C MET A 1 -31.05 -8.38 16.22
N HIS A 2 -31.08 -8.37 14.88
CA HIS A 2 -29.87 -8.48 14.02
C HIS A 2 -29.72 -7.30 13.05
N SER A 3 -30.64 -6.33 13.10
CA SER A 3 -30.71 -5.19 12.18
C SER A 3 -29.46 -4.30 12.23
N SER A 4 -28.85 -4.15 13.42
CA SER A 4 -27.64 -3.34 13.59
C SER A 4 -26.39 -3.96 12.98
N LEU A 5 -26.36 -5.29 12.77
CA LEU A 5 -25.27 -6.00 12.10
C LEU A 5 -25.48 -5.97 10.58
N ILE A 6 -26.71 -6.20 10.12
CA ILE A 6 -27.06 -6.10 8.69
C ILE A 6 -26.70 -4.72 8.15
N GLY A 7 -27.08 -3.65 8.86
CA GLY A 7 -26.71 -2.30 8.46
C GLY A 7 -25.20 -2.04 8.46
N LYS A 8 -24.40 -2.72 9.29
CA LYS A 8 -22.93 -2.62 9.24
C LYS A 8 -22.35 -3.34 8.03
N ILE A 9 -22.88 -4.51 7.69
CA ILE A 9 -22.47 -5.26 6.50
C ILE A 9 -22.76 -4.44 5.24
N GLN A 10 -23.95 -3.84 5.14
CA GLN A 10 -24.29 -2.95 4.01
C GLN A 10 -23.34 -1.76 3.89
N LYS A 11 -23.02 -1.10 5.00
CA LYS A 11 -22.04 0.00 5.00
C LYS A 11 -20.63 -0.47 4.64
N ALA A 12 -20.22 -1.66 5.06
CA ALA A 12 -18.91 -2.20 4.71
C ALA A 12 -18.78 -2.42 3.20
N HIS A 13 -19.82 -2.92 2.53
CA HIS A 13 -19.85 -3.01 1.07
C HIS A 13 -19.76 -1.63 0.41
N LEU A 14 -20.57 -0.67 0.85
CA LEU A 14 -20.54 0.70 0.33
C LEU A 14 -19.14 1.33 0.49
N TYR A 15 -18.53 1.24 1.66
CA TYR A 15 -17.21 1.83 1.90
C TYR A 15 -16.07 1.14 1.14
N ALA A 16 -16.24 -0.13 0.76
CA ALA A 16 -15.27 -0.80 -0.09
C ALA A 16 -15.26 -0.27 -1.54
N GLU A 17 -16.35 0.37 -1.98
CA GLU A 17 -16.46 1.05 -3.28
C GLU A 17 -15.99 2.52 -3.22
N GLU A 18 -15.63 3.02 -2.04
CA GLU A 18 -15.19 4.40 -1.78
C GLU A 18 -13.76 4.41 -1.20
N PRO A 19 -12.73 4.03 -2.00
CA PRO A 19 -11.36 3.82 -1.51
C PRO A 19 -10.68 5.09 -0.99
N ASP A 20 -11.14 6.27 -1.41
CA ASP A 20 -10.68 7.58 -0.92
C ASP A 20 -10.95 7.80 0.58
N ARG A 21 -11.85 7.01 1.17
CA ARG A 21 -12.10 6.99 2.62
C ARG A 21 -10.98 6.32 3.42
N ILE A 22 -10.10 5.56 2.78
CA ILE A 22 -9.10 4.72 3.43
C ILE A 22 -7.72 5.30 3.17
N GLU A 23 -6.94 5.46 4.25
CA GLU A 23 -5.55 5.85 4.18
C GLU A 23 -4.68 4.82 4.91
N VAL A 24 -3.72 4.24 4.20
CA VAL A 24 -2.73 3.33 4.78
C VAL A 24 -1.62 4.17 5.42
N ARG A 25 -1.61 4.24 6.75
CA ARG A 25 -0.56 4.94 7.52
C ARG A 25 0.71 4.12 7.66
N GLU A 26 0.56 2.83 7.96
CA GLU A 26 1.65 1.87 8.03
C GLU A 26 1.20 0.54 7.43
N PHE A 27 2.15 -0.20 6.87
CA PHE A 27 1.92 -1.52 6.30
C PHE A 27 3.10 -2.46 6.61
N SER A 28 2.81 -3.73 6.85
CA SER A 28 3.82 -4.79 6.94
C SER A 28 3.23 -6.12 6.52
N ALA A 29 3.90 -6.82 5.61
CA ALA A 29 3.50 -8.15 5.18
C ALA A 29 4.71 -9.04 4.91
N ARG A 30 4.55 -10.34 5.16
CA ARG A 30 5.50 -11.35 4.69
C ARG A 30 5.13 -11.75 3.26
N PHE A 31 6.04 -11.52 2.33
CA PHE A 31 5.94 -11.88 0.94
C PHE A 31 6.68 -13.21 0.70
N ARG A 32 5.98 -14.26 0.25
CA ARG A 32 6.65 -15.50 -0.17
C ARG A 32 7.06 -15.36 -1.63
N GLY A 33 8.36 -15.18 -1.88
CA GLY A 33 8.92 -15.26 -3.22
C GLY A 33 9.27 -16.69 -3.59
N GLU A 34 9.87 -16.84 -4.78
CA GLU A 34 10.30 -18.15 -5.29
C GLU A 34 11.44 -18.75 -4.45
N HIS A 35 12.38 -17.91 -4.01
CA HIS A 35 13.62 -18.36 -3.35
C HIS A 35 13.62 -18.15 -1.83
N ASP A 36 12.81 -17.22 -1.31
CA ASP A 36 12.78 -16.90 0.12
C ASP A 36 11.50 -16.15 0.50
N SER A 37 11.32 -15.90 1.80
CA SER A 37 10.32 -14.98 2.34
C SER A 37 10.92 -13.62 2.65
N TYR A 38 10.29 -12.58 2.16
CA TYR A 38 10.69 -11.20 2.38
C TYR A 38 9.67 -10.47 3.25
N VAL A 39 10.08 -9.40 3.91
CA VAL A 39 9.15 -8.46 4.54
C VAL A 39 9.02 -7.26 3.62
N VAL A 40 7.79 -6.93 3.26
CA VAL A 40 7.44 -5.67 2.58
C VAL A 40 6.78 -4.78 3.60
N ALA A 41 7.24 -3.55 3.74
CA ALA A 41 6.67 -2.59 4.68
C ALA A 41 6.56 -1.19 4.09
N TYR A 42 5.62 -0.42 4.63
CA TYR A 42 5.51 1.03 4.43
C TYR A 42 5.49 1.68 5.82
N ARG A 43 6.47 2.54 6.10
CA ARG A 43 6.58 3.30 7.35
C ARG A 43 7.23 4.64 7.06
N ASP A 44 6.82 5.67 7.79
CA ASP A 44 7.37 7.02 7.71
C ASP A 44 7.48 7.53 6.26
N GLY A 45 6.43 7.32 5.45
CA GLY A 45 6.42 7.81 4.06
C GLY A 45 7.12 6.91 3.04
N HIS A 46 7.79 5.83 3.47
CA HIS A 46 8.69 5.07 2.60
C HIS A 46 8.35 3.59 2.51
N TRP A 47 8.44 3.07 1.29
CA TRP A 47 8.42 1.63 1.07
C TRP A 47 9.77 1.00 1.43
N SER A 48 9.73 -0.24 1.91
CA SER A 48 10.92 -1.06 2.13
C SER A 48 10.65 -2.52 1.81
N CYS A 49 11.69 -3.22 1.39
CA CYS A 49 11.68 -4.67 1.25
C CYS A 49 13.01 -5.27 1.69
N THR A 50 12.97 -6.43 2.35
CA THR A 50 14.18 -7.13 2.81
C THR A 50 14.91 -7.91 1.70
N CYS A 51 14.44 -7.86 0.44
CA CYS A 51 15.18 -8.48 -0.65
C CYS A 51 16.43 -7.69 -1.01
N SER A 52 17.46 -8.38 -1.51
CA SER A 52 18.76 -7.76 -1.85
C SER A 52 18.67 -6.73 -2.98
N PHE A 53 17.64 -6.78 -3.82
CA PHE A 53 17.44 -5.85 -4.92
C PHE A 53 16.94 -4.46 -4.46
N PHE A 54 16.11 -4.42 -3.42
CA PHE A 54 15.42 -3.18 -3.02
C PHE A 54 16.37 -2.06 -2.59
N PRO A 55 17.41 -2.28 -1.76
CA PRO A 55 18.31 -1.21 -1.32
C PRO A 55 19.02 -0.47 -2.45
N GLN A 56 19.18 -1.11 -3.62
CA GLN A 56 19.87 -0.51 -4.77
C GLN A 56 18.94 0.37 -5.62
N TRP A 57 17.65 0.03 -5.68
CA TRP A 57 16.71 0.63 -6.64
C TRP A 57 15.54 1.38 -6.00
N GLY A 58 15.31 1.20 -4.69
CA GLY A 58 14.12 1.71 -4.01
C GLY A 58 12.80 1.06 -4.47
N VAL A 59 12.88 0.01 -5.28
CA VAL A 59 11.73 -0.74 -5.81
C VAL A 59 12.14 -2.18 -6.09
N CYS A 60 11.22 -3.13 -5.94
CA CYS A 60 11.42 -4.52 -6.33
C CYS A 60 10.09 -5.16 -6.73
N SER A 61 10.12 -6.37 -7.28
CA SER A 61 8.91 -7.13 -7.63
C SER A 61 7.94 -7.29 -6.47
N HIS A 62 8.45 -7.40 -5.23
CA HIS A 62 7.62 -7.54 -4.04
C HIS A 62 6.83 -6.27 -3.72
N THR A 63 7.49 -5.10 -3.68
CA THR A 63 6.78 -3.83 -3.45
C THR A 63 5.83 -3.50 -4.58
N MET A 64 6.23 -3.74 -5.84
CA MET A 64 5.36 -3.55 -7.01
C MET A 64 4.11 -4.44 -6.94
N ALA A 65 4.27 -5.71 -6.59
CA ALA A 65 3.15 -6.64 -6.44
C ALA A 65 2.24 -6.23 -5.28
N THR A 66 2.80 -5.87 -4.11
CA THR A 66 2.03 -5.41 -2.95
C THR A 66 1.23 -4.14 -3.27
N GLN A 67 1.86 -3.13 -3.90
CA GLN A 67 1.16 -1.92 -4.33
C GLN A 67 0.03 -2.23 -5.30
N ARG A 68 0.23 -3.17 -6.23
CA ARG A 68 -0.81 -3.60 -7.17
C ARG A 68 -1.97 -4.31 -6.49
N VAL A 69 -1.73 -5.08 -5.43
CA VAL A 69 -2.78 -5.72 -4.62
C VAL A 69 -3.55 -4.69 -3.79
N LEU A 70 -2.86 -3.70 -3.21
CA LEU A 70 -3.51 -2.61 -2.48
C LEU A 70 -4.31 -1.68 -3.40
N GLY A 71 -3.97 -1.60 -4.68
CA GLY A 71 -4.73 -0.84 -5.65
C GLY A 71 -4.76 0.65 -5.31
N GLU A 72 -5.96 1.23 -5.25
CA GLU A 72 -6.16 2.68 -5.06
C GLU A 72 -5.72 3.18 -3.68
N ILE A 73 -5.74 2.31 -2.67
CA ILE A 73 -5.32 2.65 -1.31
C ILE A 73 -3.81 2.46 -1.07
N ALA A 74 -3.05 2.07 -2.11
CA ALA A 74 -1.62 1.89 -1.99
C ALA A 74 -0.95 3.22 -1.62
N PRO A 75 -0.21 3.29 -0.49
CA PRO A 75 0.46 4.53 -0.13
C PRO A 75 1.55 4.88 -1.14
N ARG A 76 1.66 6.17 -1.43
CA ARG A 76 2.68 6.71 -2.32
C ARG A 76 3.96 6.91 -1.53
N ASP A 77 5.10 6.62 -2.14
CA ASP A 77 6.38 6.96 -1.53
C ASP A 77 6.53 8.48 -1.51
N GLU A 78 6.78 9.06 -0.33
CA GLU A 78 6.90 10.51 -0.14
C GLU A 78 8.06 11.08 -0.97
N ALA A 79 9.17 10.35 -1.08
CA ALA A 79 10.31 10.75 -1.92
C ALA A 79 9.91 10.90 -3.41
N ARG A 80 8.91 10.13 -3.86
CA ARG A 80 8.40 10.17 -5.23
C ARG A 80 7.25 11.17 -5.40
N ALA A 81 6.51 11.46 -4.33
CA ALA A 81 5.47 12.47 -4.30
C ALA A 81 6.05 13.89 -4.44
N ASP A 82 7.17 14.17 -3.77
CA ASP A 82 7.86 15.45 -3.86
C ASP A 82 8.39 15.72 -5.29
N ALA A 83 9.00 14.72 -5.92
CA ALA A 83 9.49 14.83 -7.29
C ALA A 83 8.37 15.17 -8.30
N ALA A 84 7.19 14.57 -8.16
CA ALA A 84 6.03 14.83 -9.01
C ALA A 84 5.42 16.22 -8.78
N ARG A 85 5.48 16.73 -7.55
CA ARG A 85 4.96 18.06 -7.19
C ARG A 85 5.81 19.19 -7.77
N VAL A 86 7.13 19.00 -7.83
CA VAL A 86 8.06 19.94 -8.47
C VAL A 86 7.81 20.05 -9.98
N THR A 87 7.45 18.96 -10.66
CA THR A 87 7.20 18.97 -12.11
C THR A 87 5.86 19.58 -12.51
N ALA A 88 4.87 19.59 -11.61
CA ALA A 88 3.54 20.15 -11.88
C ALA A 88 3.45 21.68 -11.69
N THR A 89 4.54 22.31 -11.22
CA THR A 89 4.59 23.76 -10.94
C THR A 89 5.51 24.52 -11.92
N ALA A 90 5.99 23.85 -12.98
CA ALA A 90 6.83 24.39 -14.05
C ALA A 90 6.09 24.29 -15.39
#